data_AF-T5L178-F1
#
_entry.id   AF-T5L178-F1
#
_cell.length_a   1.000
_cell.length_b   1.000
_cell.length_c   1.000
_cell.angle_alpha   90.00
_cell.angle_beta   90.00
_cell.angle_gamma   90.00
#
_symmetry.space_group_name_H-M   'P 1'
#
loop_
_entity.id
_entity.type
_entity.pdbx_description
1 polymer ?
#
loop_
_entity_poly.entity_id
_entity_poly.type
_entity_poly.pdbx_seq_one_letter_code
_entity_poly.pdbx_strand_id
1 'polypeptide(L)'
;MARIDPATRLFVVDHLDEILGETPDGGFDIQASLEVLSSCDRRLPSGMEARLALPWGDSVTLETELPSLDRVPVLDPYEPPSLYVFSREYWAMPNDREEHRCPYDGNPWGDAYAVEYVCGRSPRERDLDWEFTRTVWVRPRETP
;
A
#
# COMPACT_ATOMS: atom_id res chain seq x y z
N MET A 1 18.94 8.06 -4.18
CA MET A 1 18.47 8.30 -5.57
C MET A 1 18.03 6.96 -6.11
N ALA A 2 16.72 6.68 -6.09
CA ALA A 2 16.18 5.38 -6.49
C ALA A 2 16.54 5.09 -7.96
N ARG A 3 17.13 3.91 -8.23
CA ARG A 3 17.48 3.48 -9.58
C ARG A 3 16.26 2.80 -10.20
N ILE A 4 15.87 3.28 -11.38
CA ILE A 4 14.72 2.77 -12.14
C ILE A 4 15.15 1.50 -12.87
N ASP A 5 14.75 0.33 -12.40
CA ASP A 5 14.71 -0.93 -13.15
C ASP A 5 13.57 -0.90 -14.19
N PRO A 6 13.87 -0.93 -15.50
CA PRO A 6 12.86 -0.91 -16.56
C PRO A 6 12.07 -2.22 -16.70
N ALA A 7 12.48 -3.32 -16.09
CA ALA A 7 11.88 -4.64 -16.29
C ALA A 7 10.67 -4.92 -15.38
N THR A 8 10.67 -4.43 -14.14
CA THR A 8 9.61 -4.72 -13.15
C THR A 8 8.53 -3.64 -13.10
N ARG A 9 8.83 -2.42 -13.56
CA ARG A 9 7.95 -1.22 -13.43
C ARG A 9 7.44 -1.00 -11.99
N LEU A 10 8.10 -1.59 -10.99
CA LEU A 10 7.78 -1.57 -9.57
C LEU A 10 9.01 -1.13 -8.77
N PHE A 11 8.85 -0.05 -8.03
CA PHE A 11 9.84 0.53 -7.13
C PHE A 11 9.27 0.49 -5.72
N VAL A 12 9.89 -0.28 -4.82
CA VAL A 12 9.79 0.06 -3.40
C VAL A 12 10.68 1.28 -3.21
N VAL A 13 10.10 2.40 -2.81
CA VAL A 13 10.88 3.62 -2.58
C VAL A 13 11.65 3.50 -1.28
N ASP A 14 10.94 3.16 -0.21
CA ASP A 14 11.48 2.94 1.13
C ASP A 14 10.37 2.54 2.10
N HIS A 15 10.73 2.04 3.28
CA HIS A 15 9.81 1.99 4.42
C HIS A 15 9.63 3.39 5.03
N LEU A 16 8.45 3.68 5.56
CA LEU A 16 8.15 5.03 6.03
C LEU A 16 8.86 5.41 7.33
N ASP A 17 9.20 4.46 8.17
CA ASP A 17 10.08 4.65 9.33
C ASP A 17 11.49 5.09 8.91
N GLU A 18 12.01 4.58 7.79
CA GLU A 18 13.29 5.04 7.23
C GLU A 18 13.22 6.49 6.70
N ILE A 19 12.06 6.91 6.18
CA ILE A 19 11.84 8.26 5.63
C ILE A 19 11.52 9.29 6.72
N LEU A 20 10.61 8.96 7.62
CA LEU A 20 10.05 9.85 8.63
C LEU A 20 10.80 9.78 9.96
N GLY A 21 11.57 8.71 10.16
CA GLY A 21 12.10 8.32 11.47
C GLY A 21 11.06 7.55 12.28
N GLU A 22 11.54 6.74 13.22
CA GLU A 22 10.67 6.10 14.22
C GLU A 22 10.06 7.16 15.14
N THR A 23 8.75 7.07 15.35
CA THR A 23 8.07 7.88 16.37
C THR A 23 8.52 7.43 17.77
N PRO A 24 8.50 8.32 18.79
CA PRO A 24 8.96 7.97 20.14
C PRO A 24 8.21 6.81 20.80
N ASP A 25 6.99 6.51 20.34
CA ASP A 25 6.13 5.43 20.80
C ASP A 25 6.11 4.22 19.85
N GLY A 26 6.90 4.24 18.77
CA GLY A 26 6.87 3.21 17.72
C GLY A 26 5.55 3.17 16.95
N GLY A 27 4.70 4.19 17.11
CA GLY A 27 3.44 4.34 16.41
C GLY A 27 3.60 4.86 14.98
N PHE A 28 2.54 4.71 14.20
CA PHE A 28 2.49 5.17 12.82
C PHE A 28 1.79 6.53 12.70
N ASP A 29 2.49 7.55 12.19
CA ASP A 29 1.88 8.85 11.85
C ASP A 29 1.29 8.82 10.43
N ILE A 30 0.00 8.50 10.35
CA ILE A 30 -0.71 8.45 9.07
C ILE A 30 -0.73 9.80 8.35
N GLN A 31 -0.78 10.94 9.06
CA GLN A 31 -0.85 12.24 8.39
C GLN A 31 0.49 12.57 7.71
N ALA A 32 1.60 12.41 8.43
CA ALA A 32 2.94 12.57 7.85
C ALA A 32 3.17 11.64 6.65
N SER A 33 2.66 10.41 6.72
CA SER A 33 2.74 9.41 5.65
C SER A 33 1.98 9.81 4.39
N LEU A 34 0.79 10.39 4.55
CA LEU A 34 -0.02 10.92 3.47
C LEU A 34 0.62 12.17 2.84
N GLU A 35 1.31 12.99 3.63
CA GLU A 35 2.10 14.12 3.12
C GLU A 35 3.28 13.65 2.26
N VAL A 36 4.00 12.61 2.71
CA VAL A 36 5.07 11.98 1.93
C VAL A 36 4.53 11.41 0.63
N LEU A 37 3.41 10.67 0.68
CA LEU A 37 2.73 10.13 -0.49
C LEU A 37 2.39 11.24 -1.50
N SER A 38 1.73 12.31 -1.05
CA SER A 38 1.36 13.45 -1.90
C SER A 38 2.57 14.21 -2.45
N SER A 39 3.66 14.33 -1.67
CA SER A 39 4.91 14.94 -2.11
C SER A 39 5.61 14.11 -3.17
N CYS A 40 5.63 12.78 -2.99
CA CYS A 40 6.21 11.83 -3.93
C CYS A 40 5.45 11.86 -5.25
N ASP A 41 4.13 11.65 -5.22
CA ASP A 41 3.28 11.53 -6.41
C ASP A 41 3.38 12.74 -7.34
N ARG A 42 3.36 13.96 -6.78
CA ARG A 42 3.51 15.23 -7.54
C ARG A 42 4.84 15.39 -8.26
N ARG A 43 5.87 14.63 -7.87
CA ARG A 43 7.22 14.69 -8.44
C ARG A 43 7.49 13.56 -9.43
N LEU A 44 6.55 12.62 -9.57
CA LEU A 44 6.73 11.48 -10.45
C LEU A 44 6.62 11.86 -11.93
N PRO A 45 7.34 11.15 -12.82
CA PRO A 45 7.12 11.26 -14.26
C PRO A 45 5.68 10.90 -14.64
N SER A 46 5.21 11.48 -15.75
CA SER A 46 3.92 11.12 -16.35
C SER A 46 3.81 9.60 -16.58
N GLY A 47 2.70 9.00 -16.17
CA GLY A 47 2.44 7.57 -16.31
C GLY A 47 2.91 6.71 -15.13
N MET A 48 3.56 7.30 -14.13
CA MET A 48 3.79 6.67 -12.83
C MET A 48 2.77 7.14 -11.79
N GLU A 49 2.64 6.38 -10.71
CA GLU A 49 1.88 6.73 -9.51
C GLU A 49 2.62 6.23 -8.27
N ALA A 50 2.43 6.92 -7.14
CA ALA A 50 2.84 6.44 -5.83
C ALA A 50 1.64 5.86 -5.07
N ARG A 51 1.86 4.79 -4.30
CA ARG A 51 0.89 4.26 -3.34
C ARG A 51 1.54 3.92 -2.02
N LEU A 52 0.81 4.15 -0.96
CA LEU A 52 1.18 3.77 0.40
C LEU A 52 0.54 2.42 0.72
N ALA A 53 1.36 1.47 1.14
CA ALA A 53 0.92 0.18 1.68
C ALA A 53 0.92 0.25 3.20
N LEU A 54 -0.19 -0.13 3.81
CA LEU A 54 -0.36 -0.25 5.25
C LEU A 54 -0.60 -1.73 5.58
N PRO A 55 0.43 -2.47 6.04
CA PRO A 55 0.32 -3.89 6.37
C PRO A 55 -0.67 -4.14 7.51
N TRP A 56 -1.62 -5.04 7.29
CA TRP A 56 -2.65 -5.45 8.25
C TRP A 56 -2.37 -6.82 8.88
N GLY A 57 -1.24 -7.43 8.50
CA GLY A 57 -0.79 -8.76 8.89
C GLY A 57 -1.42 -9.89 8.06
N ASP A 58 -1.04 -11.11 8.39
CA ASP A 58 -1.41 -12.27 7.58
C ASP A 58 -2.75 -12.90 8.02
N SER A 59 -3.37 -13.66 7.10
CA SER A 59 -4.56 -14.45 7.36
C SER A 59 -4.48 -15.80 6.67
N VAL A 60 -4.96 -16.84 7.34
CA VAL A 60 -5.01 -18.20 6.79
C VAL A 60 -6.06 -18.37 5.68
N THR A 61 -6.97 -17.39 5.51
CA THR A 61 -8.05 -17.43 4.52
C THR A 61 -8.12 -16.15 3.71
N LEU A 62 -8.64 -16.24 2.49
CA LEU A 62 -8.95 -15.08 1.67
C LEU A 62 -10.10 -14.27 2.31
N GLU A 63 -9.76 -13.12 2.87
CA GLU A 63 -10.72 -12.22 3.52
C GLU A 63 -11.37 -11.26 2.51
N THR A 64 -12.68 -11.11 2.62
CA THR A 64 -13.47 -10.23 1.75
C THR A 64 -14.19 -9.10 2.50
N GLU A 65 -14.07 -9.06 3.83
CA GLU A 65 -14.67 -8.02 4.67
C GLU A 65 -13.71 -6.85 4.83
N LEU A 66 -14.23 -5.62 4.74
CA LEU A 66 -13.44 -4.41 4.92
C LEU A 66 -13.08 -4.21 6.39
N PRO A 67 -11.79 -4.14 6.76
CA PRO A 67 -11.43 -3.77 8.12
C PRO A 67 -11.79 -2.30 8.42
N SER A 68 -12.02 -1.99 9.69
CA SER A 68 -12.26 -0.61 10.12
C SER A 68 -10.97 0.21 10.05
N LEU A 69 -11.01 1.34 9.34
CA LEU A 69 -9.88 2.26 9.21
C LEU A 69 -9.56 3.02 10.52
N ASP A 70 -10.47 3.03 11.49
CA ASP A 70 -10.21 3.62 12.82
C ASP A 70 -9.14 2.82 13.61
N ARG A 71 -8.86 1.59 13.18
CA ARG A 71 -7.86 0.69 13.78
C ARG A 71 -6.53 0.66 13.05
N VAL A 72 -6.38 1.47 12.00
CA VAL A 72 -5.12 1.58 11.23
C VAL A 72 -3.89 1.88 12.10
N PRO A 73 -3.94 2.56 13.27
CA PRO A 73 -2.77 2.70 14.13
C PRO A 73 -2.21 1.37 14.67
N VAL A 74 -2.96 0.25 14.54
CA VAL A 74 -2.55 -1.11 14.90
C VAL A 74 -2.22 -1.87 13.61
N LEU A 75 -1.21 -1.39 12.87
CA LEU A 75 -0.62 -2.13 11.76
C LEU A 75 0.09 -3.39 12.26
N ASP A 76 0.47 -4.25 11.34
CA ASP A 76 1.39 -5.35 11.65
C ASP A 76 2.62 -4.80 12.40
N PRO A 77 2.87 -5.21 13.66
CA PRO A 77 4.00 -4.71 14.43
C PRO A 77 5.36 -5.17 13.88
N TYR A 78 5.37 -6.12 12.95
CA TYR A 78 6.56 -6.68 12.33
C TYR A 78 6.84 -6.12 10.94
N GLU A 79 5.88 -5.41 10.32
CA GLU A 79 6.04 -4.85 8.98
C GLU A 79 5.66 -3.36 8.93
N PRO A 80 6.63 -2.46 8.73
CA PRO A 80 6.35 -1.03 8.68
C PRO A 80 5.59 -0.66 7.39
N PRO A 81 4.73 0.37 7.45
CA PRO A 81 4.10 0.89 6.25
C PRO A 81 5.12 1.44 5.27
N SER A 82 4.81 1.27 3.99
CA SER A 82 5.80 1.33 2.92
C SER A 82 5.31 2.13 1.72
N LEU A 83 6.20 2.90 1.09
CA LEU A 83 5.88 3.67 -0.11
C LEU A 83 6.34 2.92 -1.37
N TYR A 84 5.39 2.72 -2.28
CA TYR A 84 5.63 2.09 -3.57
C TYR A 84 5.42 3.10 -4.70
N VAL A 85 6.23 3.01 -5.75
CA VAL A 85 6.08 3.76 -7.00
C VAL A 85 6.07 2.77 -8.15
N PHE A 86 5.11 2.90 -9.05
CA PHE A 86 5.00 2.00 -10.20
C PHE A 86 4.29 2.68 -11.36
N SER A 87 4.31 2.05 -12.54
CA SER A 87 3.48 2.51 -13.65
C SER A 87 2.00 2.41 -13.30
N ARG A 88 1.18 3.39 -13.72
CA ARG A 88 -0.29 3.37 -13.49
C ARG A 88 -0.99 2.12 -14.03
N GLU A 89 -0.40 1.50 -15.04
CA GLU A 89 -0.91 0.25 -15.64
C GLU A 89 -0.70 -0.98 -14.74
N TYR A 90 0.18 -0.92 -13.74
CA TYR A 90 0.59 -2.08 -12.94
C TYR A 90 -0.61 -2.81 -12.33
N TRP A 91 -1.58 -2.06 -11.80
CA TRP A 91 -2.79 -2.62 -11.18
C TRP A 91 -3.89 -3.01 -12.16
N ALA A 92 -3.79 -2.57 -13.42
CA ALA A 92 -4.74 -2.90 -14.47
C ALA A 92 -4.34 -4.15 -15.26
N MET A 93 -3.09 -4.62 -15.10
CA MET A 93 -2.63 -5.83 -15.75
C MET A 93 -3.28 -7.06 -15.11
N PRO A 94 -3.76 -8.02 -15.90
CA PRO A 94 -4.14 -9.33 -15.37
C PRO A 94 -2.97 -9.91 -14.58
N ASN A 95 -3.25 -10.35 -13.35
CA ASN A 95 -2.31 -11.07 -12.52
C ASN A 95 -2.86 -12.47 -12.23
N ASP A 96 -1.98 -13.40 -11.90
CA ASP A 96 -2.30 -14.78 -11.51
C ASP A 96 -2.35 -14.95 -9.98
N ARG A 97 -2.49 -13.82 -9.26
CA ARG A 97 -2.56 -13.78 -7.80
C ARG A 97 -3.93 -14.29 -7.37
N GLU A 98 -3.93 -15.00 -6.26
CA GLU A 98 -5.16 -15.35 -5.55
C GLU A 98 -5.48 -14.18 -4.63
N GLU A 99 -6.29 -13.23 -5.09
CA GLU A 99 -6.56 -11.98 -4.37
C GLU A 99 -8.02 -11.55 -4.41
N HIS A 100 -8.44 -10.87 -3.35
CA HIS A 100 -9.67 -10.12 -3.26
C HIS A 100 -9.33 -8.66 -2.98
N ARG A 101 -10.00 -7.78 -3.71
CA ARG A 101 -9.77 -6.35 -3.67
C ARG A 101 -11.08 -5.63 -3.41
N CYS A 102 -11.10 -4.80 -2.38
CA CYS A 102 -12.31 -4.14 -1.92
C CYS A 102 -12.05 -2.64 -1.72
N PRO A 103 -12.52 -1.75 -2.62
CA PRO A 103 -12.38 -0.31 -2.44
C PRO A 103 -13.27 0.19 -1.30
N TYR A 104 -12.78 1.18 -0.55
CA TYR A 104 -13.59 1.90 0.44
C TYR A 104 -14.36 3.04 -0.23
N ASP A 105 -15.66 3.12 0.05
CA ASP A 105 -16.51 4.23 -0.41
C ASP A 105 -16.12 5.58 0.24
N GLY A 106 -15.58 5.53 1.47
CA GLY A 106 -15.09 6.68 2.24
C GLY A 106 -13.97 6.29 3.18
N ASN A 107 -13.18 7.27 3.64
CA ASN A 107 -12.06 7.04 4.54
C ASN A 107 -11.87 8.21 5.52
N PRO A 108 -11.27 7.99 6.70
CA PRO A 108 -11.08 9.02 7.71
C PRO A 108 -9.97 10.04 7.37
N TRP A 109 -9.26 9.86 6.26
CA TRP A 109 -8.11 10.70 5.86
C TRP A 109 -8.46 11.74 4.79
N GLY A 110 -9.74 11.83 4.43
CA GLY A 110 -10.29 12.84 3.53
C GLY A 110 -10.43 12.39 2.08
N ASP A 111 -11.15 13.21 1.31
CA ASP A 111 -11.54 12.91 -0.07
C ASP A 111 -10.39 12.99 -1.06
N ALA A 112 -9.23 13.51 -0.65
CA ALA A 112 -8.03 13.58 -1.50
C ALA A 112 -7.43 12.21 -1.79
N TYR A 113 -7.82 11.17 -1.05
CA TYR A 113 -7.27 9.82 -1.18
C TYR A 113 -8.34 8.79 -1.54
N ALA A 114 -7.93 7.79 -2.32
CA ALA A 114 -8.66 6.55 -2.53
C ALA A 114 -7.98 5.44 -1.72
N VAL A 115 -8.79 4.61 -1.07
CA VAL A 115 -8.34 3.55 -0.18
C VAL A 115 -8.94 2.23 -0.64
N GLU A 116 -8.14 1.18 -0.64
CA GLU A 116 -8.55 -0.16 -1.04
C GLU A 116 -7.95 -1.19 -0.08
N TYR A 117 -8.76 -2.12 0.40
CA TYR A 117 -8.28 -3.30 1.10
C TYR A 117 -7.97 -4.41 0.11
N VAL A 118 -6.80 -5.02 0.24
CA VAL A 118 -6.37 -6.16 -0.58
C VAL A 118 -5.97 -7.28 0.35
N CYS A 119 -6.61 -8.43 0.20
CA CYS A 119 -6.18 -9.69 0.80
C CYS A 119 -5.75 -10.61 -0.34
N GLY A 120 -4.50 -11.07 -0.33
CA GLY A 120 -4.03 -11.86 -1.45
C GLY A 120 -2.69 -12.53 -1.23
N ARG A 121 -2.40 -13.47 -2.13
CA ARG A 121 -1.09 -14.12 -2.24
C ARG A 121 -0.72 -14.35 -3.71
N SER A 122 0.56 -14.25 -3.98
CA SER A 122 1.20 -14.55 -5.25
C SER A 122 1.19 -16.06 -5.54
N PRO A 123 1.42 -16.47 -6.80
CA PRO A 123 1.55 -17.88 -7.15
C PRO A 123 2.62 -18.61 -6.32
N ARG A 124 3.76 -17.95 -6.08
CA ARG A 124 4.85 -18.50 -5.27
C ARG A 124 4.42 -18.73 -3.82
N GLU A 125 3.74 -17.77 -3.22
CA GLU A 125 3.23 -17.88 -1.84
C GLU A 125 2.21 -19.02 -1.74
N ARG A 126 1.31 -19.15 -2.72
CA ARG A 126 0.40 -20.28 -2.82
C ARG A 126 1.13 -21.63 -2.93
N ASP A 127 2.16 -21.72 -3.79
CA ASP A 127 2.93 -22.95 -3.98
C ASP A 127 3.71 -23.37 -2.71
N LEU A 128 4.05 -22.39 -1.87
CA LEU A 128 4.72 -22.60 -0.59
C LEU A 128 3.75 -22.77 0.59
N ASP A 129 2.43 -22.76 0.33
CA ASP A 129 1.36 -22.79 1.34
C ASP A 129 1.51 -21.67 2.39
N TRP A 130 1.92 -20.49 1.94
CA TRP A 130 1.98 -19.29 2.78
C TRP A 130 0.59 -18.66 2.92
N GLU A 131 0.43 -17.95 4.04
CA GLU A 131 -0.78 -17.21 4.38
C GLU A 131 -1.04 -16.06 3.39
N PHE A 132 -2.27 -15.55 3.41
CA PHE A 132 -2.65 -14.38 2.63
C PHE A 132 -2.15 -13.13 3.33
N THR A 133 -1.45 -12.28 2.59
CA THR A 133 -1.09 -10.95 3.05
C THR A 133 -2.32 -10.06 3.01
N ARG A 134 -2.51 -9.24 4.04
CA ARG A 134 -3.58 -8.24 4.08
C ARG A 134 -2.97 -6.86 4.13
N THR A 135 -3.40 -6.00 3.21
CA THR A 135 -2.82 -4.67 3.05
C THR A 135 -3.91 -3.66 2.73
N VAL A 136 -3.91 -2.55 3.45
CA VAL A 136 -4.66 -1.35 3.05
C VAL A 136 -3.77 -0.50 2.16
N TRP A 137 -4.21 -0.32 0.91
CA TRP A 137 -3.53 0.50 -0.08
C TRP A 137 -4.16 1.89 -0.14
N VAL A 138 -3.32 2.91 -0.14
CA VAL A 138 -3.73 4.32 -0.24
C VAL A 138 -3.07 4.96 -1.43
N ARG A 139 -3.85 5.72 -2.21
CA ARG A 139 -3.35 6.50 -3.35
C ARG A 139 -4.00 7.88 -3.39
N PRO A 140 -3.33 8.90 -3.94
CA PRO A 140 -4.01 10.14 -4.30
C PRO A 140 -5.18 9.86 -5.26
N ARG A 141 -6.31 10.57 -5.08
CA ARG A 141 -7.34 10.60 -6.11
C ARG A 141 -6.80 11.38 -7.29
N GLU A 142 -7.08 10.89 -8.50
CA GLU A 142 -6.84 11.71 -9.68
C GLU A 142 -7.74 12.93 -9.58
N THR A 143 -7.14 14.12 -9.53
CA THR A 143 -7.90 15.36 -9.66
C THR A 143 -8.50 15.35 -11.07
N PRO A 144 -9.82 15.56 -11.21
CA PRO A 144 -10.49 15.58 -12.52
C PRO A 144 -9.94 16.67 -13.45
#